data_AF-X1STS0-F1
#
_entry.id   AF-X1STS0-F1
#
_cell.length_a   1.000
_cell.length_b   1.000
_cell.length_c   1.000
_cell.angle_alpha   90.00
_cell.angle_beta   90.00
_cell.angle_gamma   90.00
#
_symmetry.space_group_name_H-M   'P 1'
#
loop_
_entity.id
_entity.type
_entity.pdbx_description
1 polymer ?
#
loop_
_entity_poly.entity_id
_entity_poly.type
_entity_poly.pdbx_seq_one_letter_code
_entity_poly.pdbx_strand_id
1 'polypeptide(L)'
;MKTKEEYKKLGKASKRKGNKFEYDMTRHFLSCGFDADKISGSGSSSHRKGDVKVKIGYYNFNFDCKDHKKIGIYRWWRKQKADTQNTFIPGLILKEDYGDELVVIKLKDFCDMGKDLDEQKNKLKEDK
;
A
#
# COMPACT_ATOMS: atom_id res chain seq x y z
N MET A 1 22.19 -8.42 -26.53
CA MET A 1 20.91 -7.68 -26.72
C MET A 1 19.78 -8.70 -26.67
N LYS A 2 18.72 -8.51 -25.87
CA LYS A 2 17.66 -9.53 -25.69
C LYS A 2 16.70 -9.57 -26.88
N THR A 3 16.11 -10.73 -27.16
CA THR A 3 15.12 -10.94 -28.23
C THR A 3 13.72 -10.45 -27.83
N LYS A 4 12.83 -10.20 -28.81
CA LYS A 4 11.44 -9.78 -28.55
C LYS A 4 10.67 -10.76 -27.66
N GLU A 5 10.94 -12.06 -27.77
CA GLU A 5 10.31 -13.08 -26.94
C GLU A 5 10.83 -13.07 -25.50
N GLU A 6 12.13 -12.84 -25.31
CA GLU A 6 12.73 -12.69 -23.98
C GLU A 6 12.16 -11.49 -23.24
N TYR A 7 11.97 -10.35 -23.91
CA TYR A 7 11.29 -9.18 -23.33
C TYR A 7 9.84 -9.49 -22.93
N LYS A 8 9.09 -10.23 -23.75
CA LYS A 8 7.72 -10.66 -23.41
C LYS A 8 7.70 -11.56 -22.18
N LYS A 9 8.63 -12.52 -22.07
CA LYS A 9 8.74 -13.43 -20.90
C LYS A 9 9.09 -12.66 -19.63
N LEU A 10 10.03 -11.72 -19.69
CA LEU A 10 10.41 -10.86 -18.57
C LEU A 10 9.25 -9.98 -18.09
N GLY A 11 8.49 -9.40 -19.02
CA GLY A 11 7.28 -8.62 -18.69
C GLY A 11 6.22 -9.45 -17.97
N LYS A 12 5.99 -10.71 -18.39
CA LYS A 12 5.07 -11.63 -17.71
C LYS A 12 5.56 -11.99 -16.30
N ALA A 13 6.86 -12.26 -16.13
CA ALA A 13 7.44 -12.57 -14.82
C ALA A 13 7.35 -11.39 -13.85
N SER A 14 7.67 -10.17 -14.32
CA SER A 14 7.55 -8.94 -13.52
C SER A 14 6.11 -8.68 -13.07
N LYS A 15 5.12 -8.83 -13.97
CA LYS A 15 3.70 -8.70 -13.62
C LYS A 15 3.25 -9.74 -12.58
N ARG A 16 3.71 -10.99 -12.72
CA ARG A 16 3.42 -12.05 -11.74
C ARG A 16 4.02 -11.75 -10.37
N LYS A 17 5.26 -11.24 -10.33
CA LYS A 17 5.94 -10.81 -9.09
C LYS A 17 5.15 -9.71 -8.38
N GLY A 18 4.78 -8.64 -9.09
CA GLY A 18 3.96 -7.56 -8.53
C GLY A 18 2.61 -8.05 -8.02
N ASN A 19 1.88 -8.83 -8.84
CA ASN A 19 0.57 -9.35 -8.47
C ASN A 19 0.61 -10.27 -7.23
N LYS A 20 1.70 -11.04 -7.07
CA LYS A 20 1.95 -11.85 -5.88
C LYS A 20 2.22 -10.96 -4.67
N PHE A 21 3.11 -9.98 -4.79
CA PHE A 21 3.42 -9.07 -3.69
C PHE A 21 2.18 -8.33 -3.17
N GLU A 22 1.34 -7.81 -4.06
CA GLU A 22 0.06 -7.18 -3.70
C GLU A 22 -0.86 -8.14 -2.92
N TYR A 23 -0.93 -9.40 -3.36
CA TYR A 23 -1.74 -10.42 -2.70
C TYR A 23 -1.20 -10.77 -1.31
N ASP A 24 0.12 -10.93 -1.20
CA ASP A 24 0.81 -11.24 0.05
C ASP A 24 0.58 -10.10 1.07
N MET A 25 0.61 -8.84 0.63
CA MET A 25 0.31 -7.69 1.49
C MET A 25 -1.15 -7.65 1.94
N THR A 26 -2.12 -7.90 1.05
CA THR A 26 -3.53 -8.01 1.44
C THR A 26 -3.72 -9.12 2.48
N ARG A 27 -3.12 -10.30 2.27
CA ARG A 27 -3.18 -11.41 3.23
C ARG A 27 -2.53 -11.07 4.55
N HIS A 28 -1.42 -10.33 4.55
CA HIS A 28 -0.76 -9.89 5.75
C HIS A 28 -1.67 -8.99 6.60
N PHE A 29 -2.29 -7.96 6.00
CA PHE A 29 -3.24 -7.11 6.73
C PHE A 29 -4.44 -7.89 7.29
N LEU A 30 -5.01 -8.79 6.49
CA LEU A 30 -6.10 -9.67 6.94
C LEU A 30 -5.67 -10.54 8.14
N SER A 31 -4.44 -11.07 8.11
CA SER A 31 -3.91 -11.89 9.22
C SER A 31 -3.68 -11.10 10.51
N CYS A 32 -3.44 -9.79 10.38
CA CYS A 32 -3.37 -8.86 11.51
C CYS A 32 -4.75 -8.40 12.01
N GLY A 33 -5.84 -8.89 11.41
CA GLY A 33 -7.22 -8.56 11.78
C GLY A 33 -7.76 -7.26 11.16
N PHE A 34 -7.07 -6.69 10.18
CA PHE A 34 -7.55 -5.50 9.47
C PHE A 34 -8.44 -5.89 8.29
N ASP A 35 -9.40 -5.02 7.98
CA ASP A 35 -10.20 -5.13 6.76
C ASP A 35 -9.37 -4.63 5.58
N ALA A 36 -9.07 -5.51 4.63
CA ALA A 36 -8.15 -5.24 3.53
C ALA A 36 -8.60 -5.90 2.21
N ASP A 37 -8.52 -5.12 1.14
CA ASP A 37 -8.94 -5.52 -0.20
C ASP A 37 -7.87 -5.20 -1.24
N LYS A 38 -7.68 -6.13 -2.18
CA LYS A 38 -6.84 -5.90 -3.35
C LYS A 38 -7.65 -5.21 -4.47
N ILE A 39 -7.09 -4.17 -5.08
CA ILE A 39 -7.73 -3.48 -6.20
C ILE A 39 -7.36 -4.19 -7.52
N SER A 40 -8.29 -4.98 -8.06
CA SER A 40 -8.15 -5.58 -9.38
C SER A 40 -8.23 -4.52 -10.50
N GLY A 41 -7.29 -4.53 -11.44
CA GLY A 41 -7.38 -3.74 -12.68
C GLY A 41 -6.93 -2.28 -12.59
N SER A 42 -6.13 -1.91 -11.58
CA SER A 42 -5.61 -0.55 -11.36
C SER A 42 -4.83 0.03 -12.56
N GLY A 43 -4.23 -0.84 -13.38
CA GLY A 43 -3.52 -0.47 -14.61
C GLY A 43 -4.41 -0.13 -15.82
N SER A 44 -5.68 -0.55 -15.82
CA SER A 44 -6.55 -0.46 -17.00
C SER A 44 -7.76 0.47 -16.84
N SER A 45 -8.14 0.82 -15.60
CA SER A 45 -9.24 1.76 -15.34
C SER A 45 -8.71 3.13 -14.92
N SER A 46 -9.36 4.20 -15.37
CA SER A 46 -9.12 5.57 -14.90
C SER A 46 -9.65 5.83 -13.50
N HIS A 47 -10.61 5.04 -13.02
CA HIS A 47 -11.39 5.33 -11.81
C HIS A 47 -10.99 4.53 -10.57
N ARG A 48 -10.35 3.37 -10.71
CA ARG A 48 -9.82 2.57 -9.58
C ARG A 48 -8.29 2.56 -9.65
N LYS A 49 -7.64 3.23 -8.70
CA LYS A 49 -6.18 3.36 -8.60
C LYS A 49 -5.69 2.96 -7.22
N GLY A 50 -4.44 2.51 -7.16
CA GLY A 50 -3.83 1.85 -6.01
C GLY A 50 -3.87 0.33 -6.14
N ASP A 51 -3.20 -0.37 -5.23
CA ASP A 51 -3.03 -1.82 -5.28
C ASP A 51 -3.76 -2.51 -4.12
N VAL A 52 -3.71 -1.94 -2.91
CA VAL A 52 -4.34 -2.49 -1.70
C VAL A 52 -5.05 -1.39 -0.92
N LYS A 53 -6.30 -1.61 -0.54
CA LYS A 53 -7.04 -0.77 0.41
C LYS A 53 -7.05 -1.46 1.77
N VAL A 54 -6.88 -0.68 2.84
CA VAL A 54 -6.88 -1.22 4.20
C VAL A 54 -7.58 -0.24 5.13
N LYS A 55 -8.44 -0.74 6.01
CA LYS A 55 -8.99 0.02 7.13
C LYS A 55 -8.25 -0.34 8.42
N ILE A 56 -7.61 0.66 9.03
CA ILE A 56 -6.88 0.53 10.30
C ILE A 56 -7.52 1.51 11.29
N GLY A 57 -8.32 0.98 12.23
CA GLY A 57 -9.15 1.82 13.10
C GLY A 57 -10.12 2.69 12.29
N TYR A 58 -10.01 4.01 12.43
CA TYR A 58 -10.82 5.00 11.69
C TYR A 58 -10.18 5.43 10.36
N TYR A 59 -8.99 4.93 10.05
CA TYR A 59 -8.20 5.36 8.91
C TYR A 59 -8.38 4.41 7.73
N ASN A 60 -8.75 4.95 6.57
CA ASN A 60 -8.84 4.21 5.32
C ASN A 60 -7.62 4.51 4.48
N PHE A 61 -6.72 3.54 4.31
CA PHE A 61 -5.52 3.67 3.48
C PHE A 61 -5.74 3.13 2.08
N ASN A 62 -5.09 3.77 1.11
CA ASN A 62 -4.88 3.25 -0.24
C ASN A 62 -3.38 3.14 -0.49
N PHE A 63 -2.88 1.91 -0.53
CA PHE A 63 -1.48 1.58 -0.70
C PHE A 63 -1.16 1.23 -2.16
N ASP A 64 -0.07 1.80 -2.67
CA ASP A 64 0.60 1.37 -3.90
C ASP A 64 1.82 0.52 -3.51
N CYS A 65 1.87 -0.71 -3.99
CA CYS A 65 2.86 -1.72 -3.62
C CYS A 65 4.00 -1.71 -4.64
N LYS A 66 5.25 -1.70 -4.15
CA LYS A 66 6.44 -1.64 -5.00
C LYS A 66 7.50 -2.60 -4.49
N ASP A 67 7.59 -3.73 -5.19
CA ASP A 67 8.68 -4.69 -5.05
C ASP A 67 9.72 -4.43 -6.17
N HIS A 68 10.81 -3.77 -5.81
CA HIS A 68 11.77 -3.24 -6.79
C HIS A 68 13.20 -3.17 -6.27
N LYS A 69 14.17 -3.51 -7.12
CA LYS A 69 15.63 -3.44 -6.84
C LYS A 69 16.17 -2.05 -6.51
N LYS A 70 15.43 -1.00 -6.87
CA LYS A 70 15.82 0.38 -6.65
C LYS A 70 14.59 1.13 -6.21
N ILE A 71 14.67 1.68 -5.00
CA ILE A 71 13.57 2.38 -4.36
C ILE A 71 13.47 3.81 -4.90
N GLY A 72 12.27 4.18 -5.35
CA GLY A 72 11.96 5.48 -5.94
C GLY A 72 10.89 6.25 -5.17
N ILE A 73 11.00 6.31 -3.83
CA ILE A 73 9.98 6.84 -2.90
C ILE A 73 9.32 8.11 -3.43
N TYR A 74 10.06 9.20 -3.67
CA TYR A 74 9.46 10.49 -4.04
C TYR A 74 8.71 10.48 -5.37
N ARG A 75 9.16 9.66 -6.33
CA ARG A 75 8.50 9.53 -7.63
C ARG A 75 7.18 8.77 -7.46
N TRP A 76 7.21 7.63 -6.77
CA TRP A 76 6.01 6.82 -6.52
C TRP A 76 5.02 7.55 -5.64
N TRP A 77 5.51 8.26 -4.63
CA TRP A 77 4.70 9.06 -3.72
C TRP A 77 3.91 10.16 -4.44
N ARG A 78 4.55 10.89 -5.37
CA ARG A 78 3.85 11.92 -6.16
C ARG A 78 2.71 11.33 -6.98
N LYS A 79 2.95 10.18 -7.62
CA LYS A 79 1.91 9.47 -8.38
C LYS A 79 0.79 9.01 -7.45
N GLN A 80 1.14 8.37 -6.33
CA GLN A 80 0.15 7.81 -5.42
C GLN A 80 -0.75 8.88 -4.81
N LYS A 81 -0.20 10.05 -4.47
CA LYS A 81 -1.00 11.19 -4.01
C LYS A 81 -1.99 11.69 -5.05
N ALA A 82 -1.63 11.66 -6.34
CA ALA A 82 -2.53 12.08 -7.41
C ALA A 82 -3.61 11.03 -7.71
N ASP A 83 -3.26 9.75 -7.57
CA ASP A 83 -4.12 8.61 -7.86
C ASP A 83 -5.08 8.27 -6.71
N THR A 84 -4.77 8.70 -5.48
CA THR A 84 -5.59 8.40 -4.29
C THR A 84 -6.80 9.33 -4.21
N GLN A 85 -7.97 8.75 -4.07
CA GLN A 85 -9.22 9.48 -3.85
C GLN A 85 -9.23 10.18 -2.48
N ASN A 86 -9.90 11.33 -2.38
CA ASN A 86 -9.93 12.15 -1.16
C ASN A 86 -10.41 11.42 0.11
N THR A 87 -11.15 10.32 -0.03
CA THR A 87 -11.64 9.50 1.10
C THR A 87 -10.61 8.52 1.66
N PHE A 88 -9.44 8.39 1.03
CA PHE A 88 -8.38 7.49 1.44
C PHE A 88 -7.08 8.25 1.71
N ILE A 89 -6.29 7.73 2.63
CA ILE A 89 -4.94 8.20 2.91
C ILE A 89 -3.97 7.49 1.96
N PRO A 90 -3.17 8.23 1.18
CA PRO A 90 -2.18 7.63 0.31
C PRO A 90 -1.06 7.00 1.13
N GLY A 91 -0.69 5.77 0.80
CA GLY A 91 0.46 5.08 1.36
C GLY A 91 1.27 4.35 0.30
N LEU A 92 2.52 4.01 0.62
CA LEU A 92 3.31 3.06 -0.16
C LEU A 92 3.69 1.87 0.71
N ILE A 93 3.73 0.69 0.09
CA ILE A 93 4.36 -0.48 0.68
C ILE A 93 5.52 -0.87 -0.21
N LEU A 94 6.73 -0.80 0.34
CA LEU A 94 7.98 -0.95 -0.40
C LEU A 94 8.69 -2.20 0.06
N LYS A 95 9.25 -2.92 -0.89
CA LYS A 95 10.15 -4.04 -0.64
C LYS A 95 11.30 -3.96 -1.63
N GLU A 96 12.52 -3.91 -1.10
CA GLU A 96 13.71 -4.18 -1.90
C GLU A 96 13.91 -5.70 -2.00
N ASP A 97 14.53 -6.22 -3.07
CA ASP A 97 14.67 -7.66 -3.29
C ASP A 97 15.20 -8.37 -2.02
N TYR A 98 14.41 -9.28 -1.44
CA TYR A 98 14.69 -10.02 -0.19
C TYR A 98 14.84 -9.18 1.09
N GLY A 99 14.54 -7.89 1.04
CA GLY A 99 14.50 -7.02 2.20
C GLY A 99 13.15 -7.03 2.92
N ASP A 100 13.07 -6.22 3.98
CA ASP A 100 11.85 -6.02 4.77
C ASP A 100 10.79 -5.21 4.01
N GLU A 101 9.53 -5.43 4.37
CA GLU A 101 8.43 -4.58 3.95
C GLU A 101 8.40 -3.27 4.75
N LEU A 102 8.51 -2.15 4.04
CA LEU A 102 8.43 -0.81 4.63
C LEU A 102 7.12 -0.13 4.23
N VAL A 103 6.44 0.44 5.22
CA VAL A 103 5.26 1.29 4.99
C VAL A 103 5.69 2.76 5.01
N VAL A 104 5.27 3.51 3.99
CA VAL A 104 5.50 4.96 3.90
C VAL A 104 4.17 5.69 3.89
N ILE A 105 3.97 6.56 4.87
CA ILE A 105 2.82 7.46 5.02
C ILE A 105 3.32 8.88 5.35
N LYS A 106 2.43 9.89 5.33
CA LYS A 106 2.86 11.22 5.79
C LYS A 106 3.07 11.20 7.30
N LEU A 107 4.04 11.98 7.75
CA LEU A 107 4.28 12.21 9.17
C LEU A 107 3.01 12.70 9.90
N LYS A 108 2.24 13.59 9.26
CA LYS A 108 0.97 14.08 9.83
C LYS A 108 0.00 12.92 10.12
N ASP A 109 -0.22 12.04 9.15
CA ASP A 109 -1.15 10.92 9.27
C ASP A 109 -0.69 9.97 10.39
N PHE A 110 0.62 9.72 10.50
CA PHE A 110 1.20 8.95 11.61
C PHE A 110 0.95 9.60 12.98
N CYS A 111 1.18 10.92 13.11
CA CYS A 111 0.95 11.64 14.35
C CYS A 111 -0.54 11.66 14.75
N ASP A 112 -1.44 11.85 13.79
CA ASP A 112 -2.89 11.87 14.05
C ASP A 112 -3.37 10.50 14.55
N MET A 113 -2.90 9.41 13.94
CA MET A 113 -3.18 8.05 14.44
C MET A 113 -2.76 7.86 15.90
N GLY A 114 -1.60 8.40 16.28
CA GLY A 114 -1.12 8.35 17.66
C GLY A 114 -2.02 9.11 18.64
N LYS A 115 -2.48 10.31 18.26
CA LYS A 115 -3.39 11.12 19.08
C LYS A 115 -4.73 10.42 19.31
N ASP A 116 -5.32 9.86 18.24
CA ASP A 116 -6.59 9.14 18.35
C ASP A 116 -6.50 7.93 19.29
N LEU A 117 -5.35 7.26 19.29
CA LEU A 117 -5.05 6.14 20.19
C LEU A 117 -5.01 6.60 21.65
N ASP A 118 -4.38 7.75 21.92
CA ASP A 118 -4.29 8.30 23.27
C ASP A 118 -5.65 8.82 23.77
N GLU A 119 -6.43 9.46 22.92
CA GLU A 119 -7.80 9.90 23.25
C GLU A 119 -8.71 8.72 23.61
N GLN A 120 -8.64 7.62 22.86
CA GLN A 120 -9.41 6.41 23.17
C GLN A 120 -9.02 5.80 24.52
N LYS A 121 -7.73 5.75 24.83
CA LYS A 121 -7.25 5.24 26.12
C LYS A 121 -7.73 6.10 27.28
N ASN A 122 -7.82 7.41 27.11
CA ASN A 122 -8.28 8.32 28.15
C ASN A 122 -9.78 8.16 28.42
N LYS A 123 -10.61 8.07 27.39
CA LYS A 123 -12.06 7.80 27.54
C LYS A 123 -12.33 6.50 28.31
N LEU A 124 -11.60 5.43 27.99
CA LEU A 124 -11.72 4.14 28.68
C LEU A 124 -11.30 4.15 30.16
N LYS A 125 -10.56 5.17 30.60
CA LYS A 125 -10.19 5.36 32.02
C LYS A 125 -11.24 6.18 32.78
N GLU A 126 -11.95 7.07 32.10
CA GLU A 126 -13.00 7.90 32.71
C GLU A 126 -14.32 7.11 32.89
N ASP A 127 -14.54 6.09 32.07
CA ASP A 127 -15.72 5.19 32.15
C ASP A 127 -15.56 4.03 33.17
N LYS A 128 -14.47 4.01 33.95
CA LYS A 128 -14.17 3.00 34.99
C LYS A 128 -14.19 3.60 36.38
#